data_AF-A0AA37IH37-F1
#
_entry.id   AF-A0AA37IH37-F1
#
_cell.length_a   1.000
_cell.length_b   1.000
_cell.length_c   1.000
_cell.angle_alpha   90.00
_cell.angle_beta   90.00
_cell.angle_gamma   90.00
#
_symmetry.space_group_name_H-M   'P 1'
#
loop_
_entity.id
_entity.type
_entity.pdbx_description
1 polymer ?
#
loop_
_entity_poly.entity_id
_entity_poly.type
_entity_poly.pdbx_seq_one_letter_code
_entity_poly.pdbx_strand_id
1 'polypeptide(L)'
;MDDRARRKDRRKTLTERTTSAMRERLEGRGARVFLPFFGPAMVVSIAYMDPGNFATNIQAGAKYGYTLLWVVLLANLIAMLFQALSAKLGIVTGRNLAELCREHLPRSLVLLMWGLSEVAAMATDLAEFLGGAIGLSLLFHMPLFVSMVVTALVTYALLLFERAGFRPLELAIGGLVGVIGLSYLVELFIVPVAWPAVFAHTFSPHLPDSEALTIAVGIIGATVMPHALFLHSGLTQSRVLAKRR
;
A
#
# COMPACT_ATOMS: atom_id res chain seq x y z
N MET A 1 35.25 16.20 29.15
CA MET A 1 35.21 15.91 27.70
C MET A 1 33.87 15.24 27.30
N ASP A 2 32.74 15.63 27.95
CA ASP A 2 31.51 14.81 27.95
C ASP A 2 30.24 15.58 27.49
N ASP A 3 30.26 16.93 27.48
CA ASP A 3 29.10 17.73 27.04
C ASP A 3 28.92 17.84 25.51
N ARG A 4 30.00 17.66 24.74
CA ARG A 4 29.92 17.70 23.26
C ARG A 4 29.29 16.43 22.68
N ALA A 5 29.41 15.29 23.36
CA ALA A 5 28.81 14.02 22.94
C ALA A 5 27.29 14.01 23.17
N ARG A 6 26.82 14.48 24.35
CA ARG A 6 25.39 14.63 24.66
C ARG A 6 24.68 15.65 23.77
N ARG A 7 25.35 16.73 23.34
CA ARG A 7 24.79 17.70 22.37
C ARG A 7 24.64 17.14 20.96
N LYS A 8 25.48 16.18 20.55
CA LYS A 8 25.45 15.58 19.20
C LYS A 8 24.32 14.55 19.05
N ASP A 9 23.95 13.88 20.15
CA ASP A 9 22.85 12.92 20.17
C ASP A 9 21.46 13.61 20.06
N ARG A 10 21.32 14.80 20.63
CA ARG A 10 20.05 15.56 20.66
C ARG A 10 19.62 16.14 19.30
N ARG A 11 20.49 16.07 18.29
CA ARG A 11 20.28 16.57 16.91
C ARG A 11 20.10 15.46 15.87
N LYS A 12 20.04 14.20 16.29
CA LYS A 12 19.72 13.11 15.36
C LYS A 12 18.23 13.05 15.12
N THR A 13 17.83 13.03 13.85
CA THR A 13 16.43 12.80 13.49
C THR A 13 15.99 11.42 13.98
N LEU A 14 14.69 11.23 14.26
CA LEU A 14 14.13 9.92 14.66
C LEU A 14 14.54 8.79 13.69
N THR A 15 14.73 9.13 12.42
CA THR A 15 15.25 8.27 11.35
C THR A 15 16.69 7.81 11.59
N GLU A 16 17.59 8.66 12.07
CA GLU A 16 19.00 8.33 12.30
C GLU A 16 19.22 7.50 13.57
N ARG A 17 18.45 7.75 14.63
CA ARG A 17 18.42 6.89 15.83
C ARG A 17 17.81 5.52 15.50
N THR A 18 16.84 5.58 14.59
CA THR A 18 16.26 4.52 13.76
C THR A 18 17.28 3.51 13.25
N THR A 19 18.02 4.00 12.27
CA THR A 19 19.01 3.26 11.51
C THR A 19 20.20 2.83 12.35
N SER A 20 20.63 3.61 13.35
CA SER A 20 21.70 3.17 14.26
C SER A 20 21.26 2.03 15.18
N ALA A 21 20.07 2.09 15.78
CA ALA A 21 19.54 1.03 16.64
C ALA A 21 19.18 -0.23 15.83
N MET A 22 18.79 -0.08 14.57
CA MET A 22 18.58 -1.19 13.62
C MET A 22 19.89 -1.92 13.32
N ARG A 23 20.97 -1.17 13.06
CA ARG A 23 22.30 -1.71 12.74
C ARG A 23 22.88 -2.50 13.92
N GLU A 24 22.64 -2.02 15.14
CA GLU A 24 23.03 -2.68 16.39
C GLU A 24 22.20 -3.94 16.68
N ARG A 25 20.91 -3.96 16.30
CA ARG A 25 20.02 -5.11 16.55
C ARG A 25 20.04 -6.20 15.48
N LEU A 26 20.59 -5.91 14.29
CA LEU A 26 20.87 -6.89 13.24
C LEU A 26 22.00 -7.87 13.60
N GLU A 27 22.78 -7.57 14.65
CA GLU A 27 23.76 -8.51 15.22
C GLU A 27 23.12 -9.52 16.21
N GLY A 28 21.87 -9.30 16.63
CA GLY A 28 21.13 -10.19 17.53
C GLY A 28 20.17 -11.13 16.80
N ARG A 29 20.41 -12.46 16.90
CA ARG A 29 19.47 -13.50 16.43
C ARG A 29 18.20 -13.51 17.29
N GLY A 30 17.08 -13.01 16.76
CA GLY A 30 15.76 -13.16 17.39
C GLY A 30 14.59 -12.52 16.63
N ALA A 31 13.36 -12.97 16.92
CA ALA A 31 12.11 -12.54 16.29
C ALA A 31 11.84 -11.01 16.36
N ARG A 32 12.60 -10.24 17.15
CA ARG A 32 12.54 -8.78 17.24
C ARG A 32 13.22 -8.05 16.05
N VAL A 33 13.88 -8.78 15.16
CA VAL A 33 14.40 -8.25 13.87
C VAL A 33 13.26 -7.94 12.88
N PHE A 34 12.04 -8.46 13.10
CA PHE A 34 10.89 -8.25 12.21
C PHE A 34 10.10 -6.95 12.45
N LEU A 35 10.15 -6.36 13.66
CA LEU A 35 9.46 -5.08 13.96
C LEU A 35 9.83 -3.93 12.98
N PRO A 36 11.10 -3.78 12.55
CA PRO A 36 11.52 -2.93 11.44
C PRO A 36 10.80 -3.07 10.10
N PHE A 37 10.37 -4.28 9.77
CA PHE A 37 9.80 -4.66 8.48
C PHE A 37 8.28 -4.46 8.43
N PHE A 38 7.65 -4.19 9.58
CA PHE A 38 6.22 -3.90 9.66
C PHE A 38 5.87 -2.54 9.03
N GLY A 39 6.75 -1.54 9.14
CA GLY A 39 6.51 -0.19 8.56
C GLY A 39 6.31 -0.21 7.04
N PRO A 40 7.25 -0.78 6.25
CA PRO A 40 7.09 -0.90 4.79
C PRO A 40 5.92 -1.79 4.40
N ALA A 41 5.71 -2.90 5.11
CA ALA A 41 4.59 -3.78 4.85
C ALA A 41 3.24 -3.08 5.07
N MET A 42 3.11 -2.27 6.13
CA MET A 42 1.91 -1.48 6.38
C MET A 42 1.68 -0.42 5.30
N VAL A 43 2.71 0.33 4.90
CA VAL A 43 2.60 1.34 3.82
C VAL A 43 2.22 0.69 2.49
N VAL A 44 2.77 -0.48 2.18
CA VAL A 44 2.41 -1.22 0.96
C VAL A 44 0.98 -1.76 1.05
N SER A 45 0.53 -2.24 2.21
CA SER A 45 -0.85 -2.72 2.40
C SER A 45 -1.90 -1.64 2.16
N ILE A 46 -1.57 -0.35 2.34
CA ILE A 46 -2.49 0.76 2.05
C ILE A 46 -2.78 0.94 0.59
N ALA A 47 -1.80 0.70 -0.28
CA ALA A 47 -2.04 0.77 -1.71
C ALA A 47 -3.15 -0.22 -2.13
N TYR A 48 -3.39 -1.27 -1.35
CA TYR A 48 -4.44 -2.28 -1.57
C TYR A 48 -5.76 -2.00 -0.82
N MET A 49 -5.80 -0.95 0.00
CA MET A 49 -6.98 -0.50 0.75
C MET A 49 -7.44 0.90 0.30
N ASP A 50 -7.24 1.21 -0.98
CA ASP A 50 -7.64 2.46 -1.59
C ASP A 50 -9.15 2.47 -1.92
N PRO A 51 -9.77 3.66 -2.06
CA PRO A 51 -11.18 3.78 -2.42
C PRO A 51 -11.53 3.11 -3.75
N GLY A 52 -10.58 2.99 -4.68
CA GLY A 52 -10.77 2.28 -5.95
C GLY A 52 -11.08 0.80 -5.74
N ASN A 53 -10.29 0.12 -4.90
CA ASN A 53 -10.55 -1.27 -4.53
C ASN A 53 -11.83 -1.43 -3.70
N PHE A 54 -12.21 -0.44 -2.87
CA PHE A 54 -13.51 -0.50 -2.17
C PHE A 54 -14.69 -0.41 -3.13
N ALA A 55 -14.65 0.47 -4.12
CA ALA A 55 -15.74 0.61 -5.08
C ALA A 55 -16.01 -0.69 -5.86
N THR A 56 -14.95 -1.36 -6.33
CA THR A 56 -15.08 -2.61 -7.09
C THR A 56 -15.55 -3.77 -6.20
N ASN A 57 -15.00 -3.90 -4.99
CA ASN A 57 -15.39 -4.97 -4.05
C ASN A 57 -16.82 -4.81 -3.53
N ILE A 58 -17.25 -3.58 -3.20
CA ILE A 58 -18.63 -3.30 -2.78
C ILE A 58 -19.61 -3.55 -3.93
N GLN A 59 -19.27 -3.11 -5.14
CA GLN A 59 -20.12 -3.38 -6.32
C GLN A 59 -20.24 -4.88 -6.60
N ALA A 60 -19.14 -5.63 -6.51
CA ALA A 60 -19.12 -7.07 -6.66
C ALA A 60 -20.01 -7.77 -5.61
N GLY A 61 -19.88 -7.39 -4.34
CA GLY A 61 -20.68 -7.94 -3.24
C GLY A 61 -22.17 -7.59 -3.34
N ALA A 62 -22.49 -6.37 -3.74
CA ALA A 62 -23.87 -5.92 -3.90
C ALA A 62 -24.61 -6.64 -5.04
N LYS A 63 -23.92 -6.93 -6.15
CA LYS A 63 -24.53 -7.61 -7.32
C LYS A 63 -24.49 -9.13 -7.24
N TYR A 64 -23.36 -9.71 -6.82
CA TYR A 64 -23.09 -11.14 -6.92
C TYR A 64 -22.93 -11.84 -5.56
N GLY A 65 -23.11 -11.11 -4.46
CA GLY A 65 -22.95 -11.63 -3.11
C GLY A 65 -21.55 -12.20 -2.90
N TYR A 66 -21.48 -13.45 -2.48
CA TYR A 66 -20.22 -14.13 -2.16
C TYR A 66 -19.52 -14.75 -3.37
N THR A 67 -20.15 -14.80 -4.54
CA THR A 67 -19.71 -15.57 -5.71
C THR A 67 -18.33 -15.14 -6.24
N LEU A 68 -17.97 -13.85 -6.08
CA LEU A 68 -16.70 -13.29 -6.56
C LEU A 68 -15.58 -13.30 -5.51
N LEU A 69 -15.80 -13.87 -4.31
CA LEU A 69 -14.78 -13.92 -3.25
C LEU A 69 -13.50 -14.64 -3.68
N TRP A 70 -13.63 -15.73 -4.45
CA TRP A 70 -12.47 -16.46 -4.97
C TRP A 70 -11.58 -15.58 -5.88
N VAL A 71 -12.18 -14.64 -6.62
CA VAL A 71 -11.45 -13.70 -7.49
C VAL A 71 -10.66 -12.71 -6.64
N VAL A 72 -11.27 -12.17 -5.60
CA VAL A 72 -10.60 -11.26 -4.66
C VAL A 72 -9.44 -11.97 -3.96
N LEU A 73 -9.63 -13.22 -3.53
CA LEU A 73 -8.57 -14.05 -2.95
C LEU A 73 -7.44 -14.27 -3.95
N LEU A 74 -7.75 -14.68 -5.18
CA LEU A 74 -6.76 -14.91 -6.23
C LEU A 74 -5.99 -13.63 -6.55
N ALA A 75 -6.67 -12.49 -6.68
CA ALA A 75 -6.05 -11.21 -6.94
C ALA A 75 -5.07 -10.82 -5.82
N ASN A 76 -5.45 -11.03 -4.55
CA ASN A 76 -4.56 -10.82 -3.40
C ASN A 76 -3.35 -11.75 -3.40
N LEU A 77 -3.51 -13.03 -3.76
CA LEU A 77 -2.38 -13.96 -3.89
C LEU A 77 -1.40 -13.51 -4.98
N ILE A 78 -1.92 -13.06 -6.12
CA ILE A 78 -1.11 -12.53 -7.23
C ILE A 78 -0.38 -11.25 -6.80
N ALA A 79 -1.06 -10.33 -6.11
CA ALA A 79 -0.44 -9.14 -5.55
C ALA A 79 0.70 -9.48 -4.58
N MET A 80 0.46 -10.37 -3.62
CA MET A 80 1.50 -10.79 -2.67
C MET A 80 2.70 -11.40 -3.39
N LEU A 81 2.49 -12.19 -4.44
CA LEU A 81 3.56 -12.74 -5.26
C LEU A 81 4.38 -11.63 -5.93
N PHE A 82 3.73 -10.69 -6.63
CA PHE A 82 4.43 -9.59 -7.31
C PHE A 82 5.17 -8.66 -6.32
N GLN A 83 4.55 -8.36 -5.17
CA GLN A 83 5.17 -7.54 -4.13
C GLN A 83 6.37 -8.26 -3.49
N ALA A 84 6.28 -9.57 -3.25
CA ALA A 84 7.40 -10.36 -2.75
C ALA A 84 8.56 -10.41 -3.75
N LEU A 85 8.27 -10.52 -5.05
CA LEU A 85 9.28 -10.46 -6.11
C LEU A 85 9.94 -9.09 -6.20
N SER A 86 9.16 -8.00 -6.13
CA SER A 86 9.67 -6.64 -6.13
C SER A 86 10.59 -6.37 -4.92
N ALA A 87 10.16 -6.76 -3.72
CA ALA A 87 10.97 -6.67 -2.51
C ALA A 87 12.26 -7.49 -2.62
N LYS A 88 12.17 -8.75 -3.10
CA LYS A 88 13.34 -9.61 -3.28
C LYS A 88 14.33 -9.00 -4.26
N LEU A 89 13.86 -8.39 -5.35
CA LEU A 89 14.69 -7.70 -6.32
C LEU A 89 15.45 -6.55 -5.66
N GLY A 90 14.76 -5.66 -4.93
CA GLY A 90 15.37 -4.53 -4.23
C GLY A 90 16.42 -4.95 -3.19
N ILE A 91 16.14 -6.00 -2.43
CA ILE A 91 17.04 -6.54 -1.39
C ILE A 91 18.29 -7.19 -1.99
N VAL A 92 18.13 -8.01 -3.04
CA VAL A 92 19.24 -8.80 -3.61
C VAL A 92 20.14 -7.95 -4.50
N THR A 93 19.54 -7.08 -5.33
CA THR A 93 20.31 -6.26 -6.28
C THR A 93 20.80 -4.96 -5.68
N GLY A 94 20.18 -4.48 -4.60
CA GLY A 94 20.45 -3.16 -4.03
C GLY A 94 20.10 -2.02 -4.98
N ARG A 95 19.20 -2.27 -5.94
CA ARG A 95 18.75 -1.35 -7.00
C ARG A 95 17.24 -1.42 -7.13
N ASN A 96 16.61 -0.32 -7.53
CA ASN A 96 15.17 -0.32 -7.75
C ASN A 96 14.82 -0.92 -9.13
N LEU A 97 13.57 -1.33 -9.30
CA LEU A 97 13.10 -1.96 -10.54
C LEU A 97 13.26 -1.02 -11.75
N ALA A 98 13.07 0.29 -11.56
CA ALA A 98 13.20 1.28 -12.63
C ALA A 98 14.67 1.45 -13.12
N GLU A 99 15.64 1.39 -12.20
CA GLU A 99 17.07 1.43 -12.48
C GLU A 99 17.49 0.21 -13.29
N LEU A 100 17.02 -0.97 -12.89
CA LEU A 100 17.29 -2.22 -13.62
C LEU A 100 16.67 -2.20 -15.02
N CYS A 101 15.42 -1.73 -15.16
CA CYS A 101 14.78 -1.54 -16.45
C CYS A 101 15.58 -0.56 -17.33
N ARG A 102 16.08 0.55 -16.76
CA ARG A 102 16.88 1.53 -17.50
C ARG A 102 18.21 0.98 -18.03
N GLU A 103 18.80 0.03 -17.33
CA GLU A 103 20.07 -0.59 -17.73
C GLU A 103 19.92 -1.71 -18.77
N HIS A 104 18.82 -2.47 -18.73
CA HIS A 104 18.63 -3.64 -19.57
C HIS A 104 17.72 -3.40 -20.79
N LEU A 105 16.96 -2.29 -20.81
CA LEU A 105 16.00 -2.00 -21.88
C LEU A 105 16.44 -0.80 -22.74
N PRO A 106 16.02 -0.75 -24.02
CA PRO A 106 16.28 0.40 -24.88
C PRO A 106 15.59 1.66 -24.35
N ARG A 107 16.23 2.82 -24.53
CA ARG A 107 15.76 4.12 -24.00
C ARG A 107 14.31 4.45 -24.35
N SER A 108 13.85 4.09 -25.55
CA SER A 108 12.47 4.34 -26.00
C SER A 108 11.45 3.59 -25.15
N LEU A 109 11.74 2.34 -24.76
CA LEU A 109 10.83 1.56 -23.92
C LEU A 109 10.80 2.07 -22.48
N VAL A 110 11.95 2.49 -21.95
CA VAL A 110 12.04 3.10 -20.62
C VAL A 110 11.21 4.38 -20.54
N LEU A 111 11.28 5.23 -21.56
CA LEU A 111 10.47 6.45 -21.63
C LEU A 111 8.97 6.15 -21.70
N LEU A 112 8.58 5.13 -22.48
CA LEU A 112 7.19 4.68 -22.56
C LEU A 112 6.69 4.15 -21.21
N MET A 113 7.48 3.30 -20.54
CA MET A 113 7.13 2.78 -19.21
C MET A 113 7.04 3.88 -18.16
N TRP A 114 7.94 4.88 -18.23
CA TRP A 114 7.88 6.06 -17.37
C TRP A 114 6.58 6.84 -17.59
N GLY A 115 6.24 7.16 -18.85
CA GLY A 115 5.01 7.86 -19.18
C GLY A 115 3.75 7.11 -18.74
N LEU A 116 3.71 5.79 -18.96
CA LEU A 116 2.58 4.95 -18.52
C LEU A 116 2.47 4.90 -16.99
N SER A 117 3.60 4.83 -16.28
CA SER A 117 3.62 4.81 -14.82
C SER A 117 3.17 6.15 -14.22
N GLU A 118 3.56 7.27 -14.84
CA GLU A 118 3.12 8.61 -14.43
C GLU A 118 1.60 8.77 -14.60
N VAL A 119 1.06 8.35 -15.75
CA VAL A 119 -0.38 8.37 -16.00
C VAL A 119 -1.13 7.47 -15.02
N ALA A 120 -0.60 6.28 -14.74
CA ALA A 120 -1.18 5.38 -13.75
C ALA A 120 -1.18 5.98 -12.34
N ALA A 121 -0.07 6.62 -11.93
CA ALA A 121 0.02 7.28 -10.63
C ALA A 121 -0.98 8.45 -10.52
N MET A 122 -1.12 9.28 -11.56
CA MET A 122 -2.13 10.34 -11.60
C MET A 122 -3.56 9.80 -11.53
N ALA A 123 -3.84 8.68 -12.19
CA ALA A 123 -5.16 8.04 -12.16
C ALA A 123 -5.50 7.49 -10.76
N THR A 124 -4.53 6.88 -10.08
CA THR A 124 -4.68 6.42 -8.70
C THR A 124 -4.89 7.58 -7.74
N ASP A 125 -4.08 8.64 -7.83
CA ASP A 125 -4.23 9.83 -7.00
C ASP A 125 -5.61 10.47 -7.19
N LEU A 126 -6.13 10.52 -8.42
CA LEU A 126 -7.49 11.01 -8.69
C LEU A 126 -8.57 10.16 -8.00
N ALA A 127 -8.44 8.82 -8.04
CA ALA A 127 -9.39 7.92 -7.39
C ALA A 127 -9.35 8.04 -5.86
N GLU A 128 -8.16 8.13 -5.28
CA GLU A 128 -7.97 8.34 -3.83
C GLU A 128 -8.50 9.71 -3.39
N PHE A 129 -8.21 10.76 -4.15
CA PHE A 129 -8.68 12.11 -3.89
C PHE A 129 -10.21 12.19 -3.91
N LEU A 130 -10.84 11.61 -4.93
CA LEU A 130 -12.29 11.60 -5.07
C LEU A 130 -12.95 10.75 -3.99
N GLY A 131 -12.38 9.59 -3.68
CA GLY A 131 -12.84 8.73 -2.60
C GLY A 131 -12.77 9.41 -1.23
N GLY A 132 -11.67 10.11 -0.94
CA GLY A 132 -11.52 10.91 0.28
C GLY A 132 -12.54 12.05 0.36
N ALA A 133 -12.75 12.78 -0.74
CA ALA A 133 -13.75 13.85 -0.81
C ALA A 133 -15.19 13.34 -0.61
N ILE A 134 -15.56 12.22 -1.26
CA ILE A 134 -16.88 11.58 -1.10
C ILE A 134 -17.04 11.08 0.34
N GLY A 135 -16.04 10.40 0.90
CA GLY A 135 -16.07 9.93 2.29
C GLY A 135 -16.27 11.06 3.29
N LEU A 136 -15.57 12.18 3.10
CA LEU A 136 -15.72 13.37 3.94
C LEU A 136 -17.10 14.03 3.78
N SER A 137 -17.62 14.07 2.55
CA SER A 137 -18.95 14.58 2.25
C SER A 137 -20.04 13.74 2.92
N LEU A 138 -19.92 12.41 2.90
CA LEU A 138 -20.86 11.49 3.57
C LEU A 138 -20.78 11.60 5.10
N LEU A 139 -19.57 11.77 5.66
CA LEU A 139 -19.38 11.84 7.10
C LEU A 139 -19.92 13.15 7.70
N PHE A 140 -19.59 14.29 7.08
CA PHE A 140 -19.95 15.61 7.61
C PHE A 140 -21.18 16.23 6.93
N HIS A 141 -21.80 15.53 5.98
CA HIS A 141 -22.95 16.01 5.19
C HIS A 141 -22.68 17.38 4.52
N MET A 142 -21.43 17.60 4.10
CA MET A 142 -20.98 18.84 3.48
C MET A 142 -21.05 18.75 1.94
N PRO A 143 -21.19 19.88 1.22
CA PRO A 143 -21.15 19.90 -0.23
C PRO A 143 -19.83 19.32 -0.76
N LEU A 144 -19.90 18.51 -1.82
CA LEU A 144 -18.73 17.84 -2.44
C LEU A 144 -17.58 18.81 -2.72
N PHE A 145 -17.89 20.03 -3.19
CA PHE A 145 -16.88 21.05 -3.46
C PHE A 145 -16.08 21.43 -2.22
N VAL A 146 -16.74 21.60 -1.06
CA VAL A 146 -16.08 21.91 0.22
C VAL A 146 -15.22 20.73 0.64
N SER A 147 -15.74 19.50 0.52
CA SER A 147 -15.00 18.30 0.86
C SER A 147 -13.76 18.10 -0.01
N MET A 148 -13.82 18.39 -1.31
CA MET A 148 -12.67 18.36 -2.21
C MET A 148 -11.57 19.34 -1.78
N VAL A 149 -11.94 20.57 -1.42
CA VAL A 149 -10.97 21.58 -0.95
C VAL A 149 -10.32 21.13 0.35
N VAL A 150 -11.09 20.57 1.29
CA VAL A 150 -10.55 20.05 2.55
C VAL A 150 -9.61 18.87 2.29
N THR A 151 -9.99 17.91 1.43
CA THR A 151 -9.13 16.79 1.06
C THR A 151 -7.82 17.29 0.45
N ALA A 152 -7.85 18.29 -0.43
CA ALA A 152 -6.66 18.88 -1.03
C ALA A 152 -5.72 19.52 0.01
N LEU A 153 -6.30 20.22 1.00
CA LEU A 153 -5.52 20.80 2.10
C LEU A 153 -4.87 19.72 2.97
N VAL A 154 -5.60 18.64 3.26
CA VAL A 154 -5.09 17.51 4.07
C VAL A 154 -3.99 16.75 3.35
N THR A 155 -4.15 16.43 2.06
CA THR A 155 -3.12 15.76 1.27
C THR A 155 -1.88 16.63 1.12
N TYR A 156 -2.04 17.93 0.87
CA TYR A 156 -0.93 18.87 0.84
C TYR A 156 -0.19 18.95 2.18
N ALA A 157 -0.92 18.98 3.30
CA ALA A 157 -0.33 18.97 4.64
C ALA A 157 0.46 17.69 4.92
N LEU A 158 -0.05 16.53 4.48
CA LEU A 158 0.66 15.24 4.58
C LEU A 158 1.97 15.25 3.78
N LEU A 159 1.95 15.75 2.54
CA LEU A 159 3.16 15.91 1.71
C LEU A 159 4.19 16.86 2.33
N LEU A 160 3.72 17.94 2.97
CA LEU A 160 4.60 18.87 3.69
C LEU A 160 5.26 18.21 4.90
N PHE A 161 4.51 17.34 5.58
CA PHE A 161 4.98 16.59 6.74
C PHE A 161 5.96 15.46 6.36
N GLU A 162 5.83 14.88 5.17
CA GLU A 162 6.79 13.91 4.63
C GLU A 162 8.22 14.48 4.58
N ARG A 163 8.37 15.78 4.27
CA ARG A 163 9.68 16.47 4.28
C ARG A 163 10.35 16.48 5.66
N ALA A 164 9.61 16.30 6.74
CA ALA A 164 10.12 16.29 8.12
C ALA A 164 10.52 14.89 8.63
N GLY A 165 10.17 13.81 7.92
CA GLY A 165 10.66 12.45 8.17
C GLY A 165 9.61 11.33 8.02
N PHE A 166 10.06 10.13 7.61
CA PHE A 166 9.21 9.00 7.24
C PHE A 166 8.47 8.29 8.39
N ARG A 167 9.01 8.29 9.61
CA ARG A 167 8.45 7.51 10.74
C ARG A 167 7.10 7.97 11.28
N PRO A 168 6.88 9.27 11.58
CA PRO A 168 5.59 9.71 12.10
C PRO A 168 4.49 9.56 11.03
N LEU A 169 4.84 9.66 9.74
CA LEU A 169 3.94 9.37 8.63
C LEU A 169 3.51 7.89 8.64
N GLU A 170 4.46 6.95 8.70
CA GLU A 170 4.17 5.50 8.79
C GLU A 170 3.23 5.15 9.95
N LEU A 171 3.45 5.74 11.13
CA LEU A 171 2.62 5.50 12.31
C LEU A 171 1.22 6.10 12.18
N ALA A 172 1.10 7.32 11.66
CA ALA A 172 -0.20 7.96 11.45
C ALA A 172 -1.05 7.19 10.43
N ILE A 173 -0.42 6.84 9.32
CA ILE A 173 -1.00 6.06 8.24
C ILE A 173 -1.40 4.64 8.73
N GLY A 174 -0.52 3.96 9.47
CA GLY A 174 -0.83 2.66 10.07
C GLY A 174 -1.97 2.72 11.09
N GLY A 175 -2.11 3.84 11.81
CA GLY A 175 -3.24 4.11 12.68
C GLY A 175 -4.56 4.22 11.90
N LEU A 176 -4.58 4.98 10.80
CA LEU A 176 -5.76 5.10 9.92
C LEU A 176 -6.20 3.73 9.39
N VAL A 177 -5.27 2.91 8.91
CA VAL A 177 -5.56 1.54 8.46
C VAL A 177 -6.14 0.68 9.56
N GLY A 178 -5.58 0.79 10.77
CA GLY A 178 -6.09 0.08 11.94
C GLY A 178 -7.55 0.44 12.22
N VAL A 179 -7.92 1.71 12.09
CA VAL A 179 -9.31 2.16 12.21
C VAL A 179 -10.18 1.54 11.11
N ILE A 180 -9.77 1.61 9.84
CA ILE A 180 -10.51 1.03 8.71
C ILE A 180 -10.75 -0.48 8.92
N GLY A 181 -9.69 -1.22 9.26
CA GLY A 181 -9.78 -2.66 9.51
C GLY A 181 -10.67 -2.99 10.70
N LEU A 182 -10.61 -2.22 11.78
CA LEU A 182 -11.47 -2.41 12.95
C LEU A 182 -12.94 -2.11 12.63
N SER A 183 -13.21 -1.06 11.84
CA SER A 183 -14.56 -0.72 11.39
C SER A 183 -15.20 -1.86 10.60
N TYR A 184 -14.51 -2.39 9.59
CA TYR A 184 -15.02 -3.54 8.81
C TYR A 184 -15.16 -4.81 9.66
N LEU A 185 -14.27 -5.02 10.63
CA LEU A 185 -14.38 -6.15 11.55
C LEU A 185 -15.65 -6.05 12.40
N VAL A 186 -15.97 -4.85 12.92
CA VAL A 186 -17.20 -4.61 13.68
C VAL A 186 -18.43 -4.81 12.79
N GLU A 187 -18.42 -4.33 11.54
CA GLU A 187 -19.51 -4.56 10.59
C GLU A 187 -19.78 -6.05 10.35
N LEU A 188 -18.73 -6.87 10.28
CA LEU A 188 -18.84 -8.32 10.11
C LEU A 188 -19.54 -9.02 11.30
N PHE A 189 -19.45 -8.45 12.50
CA PHE A 189 -20.17 -8.94 13.68
C PHE A 189 -21.64 -8.46 13.74
N ILE A 190 -21.94 -7.32 13.14
CA ILE A 190 -23.30 -6.75 13.10
C ILE A 190 -24.15 -7.42 12.01
N VAL A 191 -23.55 -7.68 10.85
CA VAL A 191 -24.24 -8.27 9.70
C VAL A 191 -24.36 -9.79 9.88
N PRO A 192 -25.54 -10.40 9.63
CA PRO A 192 -25.67 -11.85 9.65
C PRO A 192 -24.92 -12.48 8.48
N VAL A 193 -23.69 -12.94 8.72
CA VAL A 193 -22.83 -13.58 7.71
C VAL A 193 -23.11 -15.08 7.63
N ALA A 194 -23.48 -15.55 6.44
CA ALA A 194 -23.60 -16.96 6.14
C ALA A 194 -22.21 -17.59 5.89
N TRP A 195 -21.46 -17.86 6.96
CA TRP A 195 -20.11 -18.44 6.90
C TRP A 195 -19.96 -19.66 5.97
N PRO A 196 -20.90 -20.63 5.94
CA PRO A 196 -20.78 -21.77 5.02
C PRO A 196 -20.77 -21.36 3.55
N ALA A 197 -21.58 -20.35 3.17
CA ALA A 197 -21.62 -19.82 1.82
C ALA A 197 -20.34 -19.04 1.48
N VAL A 198 -19.81 -18.28 2.44
CA VAL A 198 -18.52 -17.58 2.29
C VAL A 198 -17.40 -18.57 1.98
N PHE A 199 -17.25 -19.64 2.76
CA PHE A 199 -16.22 -20.64 2.51
C PHE A 199 -16.43 -21.36 1.17
N ALA A 200 -17.66 -21.75 0.85
CA ALA A 200 -17.95 -22.41 -0.43
C ALA A 200 -17.58 -21.54 -1.64
N HIS A 201 -17.99 -20.27 -1.65
CA HIS A 201 -17.71 -19.35 -2.77
C HIS A 201 -16.30 -18.74 -2.75
N THR A 202 -15.56 -18.85 -1.65
CA THR A 202 -14.14 -18.46 -1.59
C THR A 202 -13.24 -19.47 -2.32
N PHE A 203 -13.60 -20.75 -2.29
CA PHE A 203 -12.79 -21.83 -2.90
C PHE A 203 -13.42 -22.46 -4.15
N SER A 204 -14.68 -22.16 -4.44
CA SER A 204 -15.37 -22.62 -5.66
C SER A 204 -15.34 -21.53 -6.73
N PRO A 205 -14.51 -21.67 -7.79
CA PRO A 205 -14.51 -20.73 -8.89
C PRO A 205 -15.79 -20.91 -9.71
N HIS A 206 -16.70 -19.94 -9.59
CA HIS A 206 -17.92 -19.88 -10.38
C HIS A 206 -18.09 -18.47 -10.95
N LEU A 207 -18.35 -18.37 -12.25
CA LEU A 207 -18.63 -17.12 -12.95
C LEU A 207 -20.02 -17.26 -13.60
N PRO A 208 -21.06 -16.62 -13.04
CA PRO A 208 -22.42 -16.81 -13.52
C PRO A 208 -22.65 -16.13 -14.88
N ASP A 209 -22.08 -14.94 -15.10
CA ASP A 209 -22.40 -14.07 -16.25
C ASP A 209 -21.18 -13.34 -16.84
N SER A 210 -21.34 -12.79 -18.05
CA SER A 210 -20.33 -11.94 -18.72
C SER A 210 -20.04 -10.63 -17.97
N GLU A 211 -21.02 -10.09 -17.25
CA GLU A 211 -20.82 -8.94 -16.38
C GLU A 211 -19.99 -9.32 -15.14
N ALA A 212 -20.20 -10.52 -14.58
CA ALA A 212 -19.37 -11.04 -13.49
C ALA A 212 -17.91 -11.23 -13.93
N LEU A 213 -17.68 -11.68 -15.17
CA LEU A 213 -16.34 -11.73 -15.77
C LEU A 213 -15.72 -10.33 -15.87
N THR A 214 -16.49 -9.32 -16.26
CA THR A 214 -16.00 -7.93 -16.38
C THR A 214 -15.58 -7.38 -15.01
N ILE A 215 -16.37 -7.62 -13.97
CA ILE A 215 -16.02 -7.24 -12.60
C ILE A 215 -14.81 -8.03 -12.11
N ALA A 216 -14.74 -9.33 -12.40
CA ALA A 216 -13.62 -10.17 -12.01
C ALA A 216 -12.29 -9.70 -12.64
N VAL A 217 -12.31 -9.39 -13.94
CA VAL A 217 -11.17 -8.78 -14.64
C VAL A 217 -10.84 -7.41 -14.04
N GLY A 218 -11.85 -6.62 -13.68
CA GLY A 218 -11.68 -5.35 -12.96
C GLY A 218 -10.96 -5.51 -11.61
N ILE A 219 -11.36 -6.48 -10.79
CA ILE A 219 -10.73 -6.77 -9.49
C ILE A 219 -9.26 -7.17 -9.68
N ILE A 220 -8.98 -8.09 -10.62
CA ILE A 220 -7.60 -8.54 -10.89
C ILE A 220 -6.76 -7.37 -11.41
N GLY A 221 -7.31 -6.59 -12.34
CA GLY A 221 -6.62 -5.44 -12.95
C GLY A 221 -6.32 -4.32 -11.95
N ALA A 222 -7.30 -3.98 -11.09
CA ALA A 222 -7.15 -2.95 -10.06
C ALA A 222 -6.14 -3.34 -8.97
N THR A 223 -5.98 -4.64 -8.72
CA THR A 223 -5.09 -5.16 -7.68
C THR A 223 -3.61 -5.02 -8.06
N VAL A 224 -3.24 -5.11 -9.33
CA VAL A 224 -1.82 -4.99 -9.72
C VAL A 224 -1.48 -3.53 -10.07
N MET A 225 -1.02 -2.77 -9.08
CA MET A 225 -0.59 -1.38 -9.24
C MET A 225 0.89 -1.29 -9.64
N PRO A 226 1.23 -0.90 -10.89
CA PRO A 226 2.62 -0.90 -11.36
C PRO A 226 3.52 0.07 -10.57
N HIS A 227 2.99 1.26 -10.25
CA HIS A 227 3.72 2.28 -9.48
C HIS A 227 4.05 1.77 -8.06
N ALA A 228 3.19 0.98 -7.43
CA ALA A 228 3.44 0.38 -6.13
C ALA A 228 4.58 -0.65 -6.17
N LEU A 229 4.75 -1.38 -7.28
CA LEU A 229 5.88 -2.30 -7.47
C LEU A 229 7.20 -1.55 -7.55
N PHE A 230 7.25 -0.44 -8.29
CA PHE A 230 8.46 0.42 -8.33
C PHE A 230 8.78 0.99 -6.95
N LEU A 231 7.76 1.52 -6.25
CA LEU A 231 7.91 2.09 -4.92
C LEU A 231 8.44 1.07 -3.90
N HIS A 232 7.89 -0.14 -3.87
CA HIS A 232 8.32 -1.18 -2.94
C HIS A 232 9.79 -1.59 -3.15
N SER A 233 10.24 -1.70 -4.41
CA SER A 233 11.65 -1.97 -4.71
C SER A 233 12.58 -0.84 -4.22
N GLY A 234 12.17 0.42 -4.34
CA GLY A 234 12.96 1.57 -3.88
C GLY A 234 12.99 1.72 -2.36
N LEU A 235 11.88 1.46 -1.68
CA LEU A 235 11.80 1.49 -0.21
C LEU A 235 12.59 0.33 0.44
N THR A 236 12.70 -0.82 -0.23
CA THR A 236 13.46 -1.97 0.27
C THR A 236 14.97 -1.85 0.01
N GLN A 237 15.37 -1.21 -1.09
CA GLN A 237 16.78 -0.91 -1.42
C GLN A 237 17.49 -0.12 -0.30
N SER A 238 16.81 0.84 0.32
CA SER A 238 17.39 1.76 1.31
C SER A 238 17.47 1.18 2.74
N ARG A 239 16.87 0.01 3.02
CA ARG A 239 16.77 -0.53 4.39
C ARG A 239 17.75 -1.64 4.73
N VAL A 240 18.10 -2.53 3.80
CA VAL A 240 19.02 -3.65 4.08
C VAL A 240 19.91 -3.93 2.86
N LEU A 241 21.18 -3.52 2.92
CA LEU A 241 22.20 -4.01 2.00
C LEU A 241 22.49 -5.48 2.35
N ALA A 242 22.10 -6.41 1.48
CA ALA A 242 22.55 -7.79 1.58
C ALA A 242 24.09 -7.80 1.48
N LYS A 243 24.76 -8.29 2.53
CA LYS A 243 26.21 -8.43 2.58
C LYS A 243 26.62 -9.41 1.48
N ARG A 244 27.22 -8.92 0.38
CA ARG A 244 27.83 -9.78 -0.66
C ARG A 244 28.84 -10.70 0.04
N ARG A 245 28.62 -12.02 -0.06
CA ARG A 245 29.67 -13.02 0.16
C ARG A 245 30.51 -13.11 -1.09
#